data_AF-A0A947KHB0-F1
#
_entry.id   AF-A0A947KHB0-F1
#
_cell.length_a   1.000
_cell.length_b   1.000
_cell.length_c   1.000
_cell.angle_alpha   90.00
_cell.angle_beta   90.00
_cell.angle_gamma   90.00
#
_symmetry.space_group_name_H-M   'P 1'
#
loop_
_entity.id
_entity.type
_entity.pdbx_description
1 polymer ?
#
loop_
_entity_poly.entity_id
_entity_poly.type
_entity_poly.pdbx_seq_one_letter_code
_entity_poly.pdbx_strand_id
1 'polypeptide(L)'
;MNDEDIREFLDNLPDKLDILEQGVDFQIKKEYIDYSHTFDRGELTETETVKLSSILYDIKMSIEAKKKALTILAHLGTIIAFRQIEKYYTNPDNALKQWTALALQECKMFLASALTDQSTGFISSGLGGLNNRLRYYFLILPSSDRPFSTTQKNILTRRINIV
;
A
#
# COMPACT_ATOMS: atom_id res chain seq x y z
N MET A 1 26.09 1.84 3.26
CA MET A 1 25.56 1.36 1.97
C MET A 1 26.63 1.67 0.95
N ASN A 2 27.35 0.64 0.51
CA ASN A 2 28.37 0.76 -0.53
C ASN A 2 27.71 0.65 -1.92
N ASP A 3 28.47 0.86 -2.99
CA ASP A 3 27.94 0.81 -4.36
C ASP A 3 27.42 -0.58 -4.77
N GLU A 4 27.91 -1.66 -4.14
CA GLU A 4 27.44 -3.03 -4.36
C GLU A 4 26.04 -3.24 -3.76
N ASP A 5 25.81 -2.81 -2.52
CA ASP A 5 24.51 -2.88 -1.85
C ASP A 5 23.41 -2.16 -2.67
N ILE A 6 23.77 -1.03 -3.29
CA ILE A 6 22.84 -0.25 -4.12
C ILE A 6 22.49 -1.02 -5.39
N ARG A 7 23.49 -1.62 -6.05
CA ARG A 7 23.26 -2.40 -7.28
C ARG A 7 22.42 -3.63 -7.00
N GLU A 8 22.73 -4.38 -5.95
CA GLU A 8 21.96 -5.53 -5.54
C GLU A 8 20.50 -5.15 -5.24
N PHE A 9 20.25 -4.03 -4.55
CA PHE A 9 18.89 -3.55 -4.34
C PHE A 9 18.17 -3.22 -5.66
N LEU A 10 18.83 -2.51 -6.58
CA LEU A 10 18.24 -2.12 -7.85
C LEU A 10 17.94 -3.32 -8.75
N ASP A 11 18.81 -4.33 -8.74
CA ASP A 11 18.64 -5.57 -9.50
C ASP A 11 17.48 -6.44 -8.96
N ASN A 12 17.10 -6.25 -7.70
CA ASN A 12 15.96 -6.92 -7.06
C ASN A 12 14.64 -6.13 -7.15
N LEU A 13 14.62 -4.99 -7.84
CA LEU A 13 13.37 -4.26 -8.05
C LEU A 13 12.44 -5.01 -9.01
N PRO A 14 11.12 -4.94 -8.78
CA PRO A 14 10.16 -5.51 -9.72
C PRO A 14 10.16 -4.74 -11.04
N ASP A 15 9.80 -5.43 -12.12
CA ASP A 15 9.71 -4.89 -13.49
C ASP A 15 8.79 -3.67 -13.56
N LYS A 16 7.73 -3.69 -12.75
CA LYS A 16 6.75 -2.61 -12.66
C LYS A 16 6.51 -2.18 -11.22
N LEU A 17 6.46 -0.88 -10.99
CA LEU A 17 6.09 -0.26 -9.71
C LEU A 17 4.86 0.65 -9.87
N ASP A 18 3.82 0.35 -9.09
CA ASP A 18 2.62 1.18 -8.95
C ASP A 18 2.65 1.92 -7.60
N ILE A 19 2.26 3.19 -7.57
CA ILE A 19 2.14 3.96 -6.32
C ILE A 19 0.71 3.93 -5.79
N LEU A 20 0.56 3.57 -4.51
CA LEU A 20 -0.73 3.63 -3.83
C LEU A 20 -1.14 5.09 -3.61
N GLU A 21 -2.28 5.48 -4.18
CA GLU A 21 -2.76 6.86 -4.09
C GLU A 21 -3.19 7.27 -2.68
N GLN A 22 -3.74 6.32 -1.93
CA GLN A 22 -4.10 6.51 -0.54
C GLN A 22 -2.87 6.47 0.35
N GLY A 23 -2.75 7.46 1.25
CA GLY A 23 -1.76 7.42 2.32
C GLY A 23 -2.06 6.29 3.31
N VAL A 24 -1.06 5.47 3.58
CA VAL A 24 -1.12 4.40 4.57
C VAL A 24 -0.14 4.69 5.69
N ASP A 25 -0.63 4.64 6.93
CA ASP A 25 0.21 4.82 8.11
C ASP A 25 1.28 3.73 8.17
N PHE A 26 2.50 4.11 8.51
CA PHE A 26 3.63 3.18 8.55
C PHE A 26 3.40 2.04 9.55
N GLN A 27 2.77 2.33 10.69
CA GLN A 27 2.50 1.33 11.70
C GLN A 27 1.47 0.30 11.21
N ILE A 28 0.44 0.75 10.49
CA ILE A 28 -0.56 -0.14 9.88
C ILE A 28 0.08 -1.01 8.80
N LYS A 29 0.96 -0.44 7.96
CA LYS A 29 1.71 -1.22 6.96
C LYS A 29 2.57 -2.30 7.61
N LYS A 30 3.31 -1.94 8.66
CA LYS A 30 4.14 -2.90 9.41
C LYS A 30 3.28 -4.01 10.01
N GLU A 31 2.19 -3.63 10.69
CA GLU A 31 1.24 -4.57 11.26
C GLU A 31 0.68 -5.53 10.19
N TYR A 32 0.28 -5.00 9.03
CA TYR A 32 -0.21 -5.82 7.92
C TYR A 32 0.82 -6.85 7.45
N ILE A 33 2.07 -6.44 7.24
CA ILE A 33 3.15 -7.33 6.80
C ILE A 33 3.38 -8.40 7.85
N ASP A 34 3.61 -8.01 9.11
CA ASP A 34 3.85 -8.93 10.21
C ASP A 34 2.69 -9.93 10.34
N TYR A 35 1.46 -9.44 10.30
CA TYR A 35 0.24 -10.25 10.39
C TYR A 35 0.13 -11.25 9.24
N SER A 36 0.46 -10.83 8.02
CA SER A 36 0.41 -11.68 6.83
C SER A 36 1.37 -12.88 6.92
N HIS A 37 2.37 -12.83 7.79
CA HIS A 37 3.30 -13.95 8.02
C HIS A 37 2.88 -14.88 9.18
N THR A 38 1.78 -14.57 9.88
CA THR A 38 1.37 -15.34 11.08
C THR A 38 0.56 -16.60 10.78
N PHE A 39 0.11 -16.80 9.55
CA PHE A 39 -0.66 -17.96 9.14
C PHE A 39 -0.35 -18.36 7.70
N ASP A 40 -0.50 -19.65 7.43
CA ASP A 40 -0.57 -20.13 6.05
C ASP A 40 -1.89 -19.66 5.42
N ARG A 41 -1.78 -19.22 4.18
CA ARG A 41 -2.82 -18.56 3.42
C ARG A 41 -3.54 -19.55 2.51
N GLY A 42 -2.87 -20.65 2.17
CA GLY A 42 -3.41 -21.78 1.42
C GLY A 42 -3.95 -21.44 0.03
N GLU A 43 -4.51 -22.45 -0.63
CA GLU A 43 -5.30 -22.28 -1.84
C GLU A 43 -6.78 -22.46 -1.50
N LEU A 44 -7.64 -21.63 -2.08
CA LEU A 44 -9.08 -21.72 -1.92
C LEU A 44 -9.75 -21.85 -3.28
N THR A 45 -10.77 -22.69 -3.35
CA THR A 45 -11.67 -22.72 -4.51
C THR A 45 -12.45 -21.40 -4.61
N GLU A 46 -13.08 -21.17 -5.76
CA GLU A 46 -13.96 -20.01 -5.96
C GLU A 46 -15.07 -19.96 -4.90
N THR A 47 -15.66 -21.12 -4.58
CA THR A 47 -16.75 -21.21 -3.61
C THR A 47 -16.30 -20.90 -2.19
N GLU A 48 -15.10 -21.33 -1.81
CA GLU A 48 -14.51 -21.04 -0.50
C GLU A 48 -14.09 -19.57 -0.39
N THR A 49 -13.56 -19.00 -1.47
CA THR A 49 -13.22 -17.57 -1.57
C THR A 49 -14.45 -16.70 -1.31
N VAL A 50 -15.58 -17.02 -1.94
CA VAL A 50 -16.85 -16.30 -1.74
C VAL A 50 -17.42 -16.50 -0.32
N LYS A 51 -17.31 -17.72 0.23
CA LYS A 51 -17.71 -17.97 1.63
C LYS A 51 -16.86 -17.15 2.60
N LEU A 52 -15.55 -17.11 2.40
CA LEU A 52 -14.63 -16.32 3.22
C LEU A 52 -14.95 -14.82 3.12
N SER A 53 -15.23 -14.30 1.92
CA SER A 53 -15.54 -12.87 1.74
C SER A 53 -16.83 -12.44 2.43
N SER A 54 -17.76 -13.35 2.70
CA SER A 54 -18.99 -13.04 3.44
C SER A 54 -18.71 -12.49 4.85
N ILE A 55 -17.58 -12.87 5.47
CA ILE A 55 -17.13 -12.36 6.78
C ILE A 55 -16.97 -10.83 6.78
N LEU A 56 -16.57 -10.24 5.65
CA LEU A 56 -16.34 -8.81 5.53
C LEU A 56 -17.63 -8.00 5.74
N TYR A 57 -18.77 -8.57 5.39
CA TYR A 57 -20.08 -7.91 5.42
C TYR A 57 -20.92 -8.26 6.65
N ASP A 58 -20.50 -9.24 7.45
CA ASP A 58 -21.19 -9.59 8.68
C ASP A 58 -20.82 -8.60 9.80
N ILE A 59 -21.82 -7.90 10.31
CA ILE A 59 -21.68 -6.90 11.38
C ILE A 59 -21.34 -7.54 12.75
N LYS A 60 -21.58 -8.84 12.92
CA LYS A 60 -21.25 -9.58 14.15
C LYS A 60 -19.79 -10.02 14.19
N MET A 61 -19.11 -10.02 13.05
CA MET A 61 -17.72 -10.45 12.98
C MET A 61 -16.80 -9.38 13.53
N SER A 62 -15.80 -9.82 14.30
CA SER A 62 -14.80 -8.92 14.86
C SER A 62 -13.92 -8.31 13.76
N ILE A 63 -13.35 -7.14 14.05
CA ILE A 63 -12.34 -6.49 13.19
C ILE A 63 -11.19 -7.45 12.88
N GLU A 64 -10.78 -8.25 13.86
CA GLU A 64 -9.70 -9.22 13.72
C GLU A 64 -10.04 -10.35 12.73
N ALA A 65 -11.26 -10.89 12.78
CA ALA A 65 -11.71 -11.88 11.81
C ALA A 65 -11.76 -11.32 10.38
N LYS A 66 -12.18 -10.06 10.25
CA LYS A 66 -12.18 -9.35 8.97
C LYS A 66 -10.76 -9.06 8.46
N LYS A 67 -9.81 -8.69 9.34
CA LYS A 67 -8.38 -8.56 8.98
C LYS A 67 -7.84 -9.86 8.40
N LYS A 68 -8.07 -10.97 9.10
CA LYS A 68 -7.68 -12.31 8.64
C LYS A 68 -8.27 -12.64 7.27
N ALA A 69 -9.58 -12.42 7.09
CA ALA A 69 -10.25 -12.67 5.82
C ALA A 69 -9.65 -11.81 4.69
N LEU A 70 -9.44 -10.51 4.92
CA LEU A 70 -8.82 -9.61 3.93
C LEU A 70 -7.43 -10.08 3.52
N THR A 71 -6.58 -10.45 4.48
CA THR A 71 -5.20 -10.85 4.21
C THR A 71 -5.11 -12.19 3.50
N ILE A 72 -5.99 -13.15 3.80
CA ILE A 72 -6.09 -14.41 3.03
C ILE A 72 -6.54 -14.11 1.61
N LEU A 73 -7.63 -13.34 1.43
CA LEU A 73 -8.13 -12.98 0.11
C LEU A 73 -7.06 -12.25 -0.72
N ALA A 74 -6.29 -11.35 -0.10
CA ALA A 74 -5.24 -10.61 -0.78
C ALA A 74 -4.20 -11.53 -1.40
N HIS A 75 -3.79 -12.55 -0.66
CA HIS A 75 -2.76 -13.48 -1.10
C HIS A 75 -3.20 -14.44 -2.18
N LEU A 76 -4.49 -14.79 -2.23
CA LEU A 76 -5.01 -15.63 -3.31
C LEU A 76 -4.70 -15.03 -4.68
N GLY A 77 -4.68 -13.69 -4.81
CA GLY A 77 -4.33 -13.03 -6.07
C GLY A 77 -5.28 -13.37 -7.23
N THR A 78 -6.44 -13.95 -6.96
CA THR A 78 -7.40 -14.35 -8.00
C THR A 78 -8.34 -13.21 -8.36
N ILE A 79 -8.90 -13.26 -9.57
CA ILE A 79 -9.90 -12.28 -10.01
C ILE A 79 -11.12 -12.22 -9.08
N ILE A 80 -11.50 -13.35 -8.48
CA ILE A 80 -12.64 -13.42 -7.56
C ILE A 80 -12.28 -12.74 -6.24
N ALA A 81 -11.14 -13.07 -5.65
CA ALA A 81 -10.69 -12.42 -4.42
C ALA A 81 -10.53 -10.91 -4.61
N PHE A 82 -9.92 -10.49 -5.72
CA PHE A 82 -9.79 -9.08 -6.10
C PHE A 82 -11.15 -8.37 -6.12
N ARG A 83 -12.15 -8.93 -6.81
CA ARG A 83 -13.51 -8.35 -6.87
C ARG A 83 -14.19 -8.28 -5.51
N GLN A 84 -13.97 -9.26 -4.64
CA GLN A 84 -14.55 -9.25 -3.29
C GLN A 84 -13.93 -8.15 -2.42
N ILE A 85 -12.61 -7.98 -2.48
CA ILE A 85 -11.90 -6.92 -1.77
C ILE A 85 -12.27 -5.55 -2.36
N GLU A 86 -12.29 -5.41 -3.69
CA GLU A 86 -12.67 -4.18 -4.40
C GLU A 86 -14.08 -3.72 -4.00
N LYS A 87 -15.04 -4.65 -3.95
CA LYS A 87 -16.39 -4.36 -3.47
C LYS A 87 -16.38 -3.85 -2.04
N TYR A 88 -15.66 -4.51 -1.13
CA TYR A 88 -15.58 -4.09 0.27
C TYR A 88 -14.83 -2.76 0.45
N TYR A 89 -13.83 -2.49 -0.39
CA TYR A 89 -13.07 -1.24 -0.41
C TYR A 89 -13.92 0.00 -0.71
N THR A 90 -15.09 -0.14 -1.34
CA THR A 90 -16.01 0.98 -1.57
C THR A 90 -16.60 1.55 -0.28
N ASN A 91 -16.82 0.71 0.74
CA ASN A 91 -17.36 1.12 2.04
C ASN A 91 -16.90 0.16 3.15
N PRO A 92 -15.60 0.15 3.49
CA PRO A 92 -15.07 -0.74 4.51
C PRO A 92 -15.41 -0.21 5.92
N ASP A 93 -15.33 -1.08 6.92
CA ASP A 93 -15.31 -0.65 8.32
C ASP A 93 -14.23 0.44 8.51
N ASN A 94 -14.56 1.48 9.29
CA ASN A 94 -13.66 2.63 9.47
C ASN A 94 -12.25 2.22 9.93
N ALA A 95 -12.16 1.24 10.84
CA ALA A 95 -10.89 0.71 11.34
C ALA A 95 -10.09 -0.10 10.30
N LEU A 96 -10.72 -0.51 9.20
CA LEU A 96 -10.13 -1.36 8.17
C LEU A 96 -9.88 -0.64 6.84
N LYS A 97 -10.13 0.68 6.76
CA LYS A 97 -9.91 1.46 5.52
C LYS A 97 -8.51 1.24 4.92
N GLN A 98 -7.47 1.48 5.70
CA GLN A 98 -6.09 1.34 5.22
C GLN A 98 -5.68 -0.14 5.06
N TRP A 99 -6.17 -1.03 5.93
CA TRP A 99 -5.93 -2.48 5.80
C TRP A 99 -6.49 -3.02 4.49
N THR A 100 -7.70 -2.60 4.12
CA THR A 100 -8.36 -2.97 2.87
C THR A 100 -7.62 -2.40 1.67
N ALA A 101 -7.09 -1.18 1.76
CA ALA A 101 -6.26 -0.59 0.72
C ALA A 101 -4.99 -1.44 0.45
N LEU A 102 -4.31 -1.87 1.51
CA LEU A 102 -3.14 -2.76 1.41
C LEU A 102 -3.51 -4.12 0.81
N ALA A 103 -4.56 -4.75 1.32
CA ALA A 103 -5.07 -6.03 0.82
C ALA A 103 -5.43 -5.96 -0.68
N LEU A 104 -6.08 -4.88 -1.10
CA LEU A 104 -6.45 -4.68 -2.50
C LEU A 104 -5.20 -4.54 -3.39
N GLN A 105 -4.18 -3.81 -2.95
CA GLN A 105 -2.94 -3.64 -3.73
C GLN A 105 -2.13 -4.92 -3.81
N GLU A 106 -1.98 -5.68 -2.71
CA GLU A 106 -1.33 -6.99 -2.74
C GLU A 106 -2.07 -7.94 -3.69
N CYS A 107 -3.41 -7.99 -3.61
CA CYS A 107 -4.20 -8.81 -4.51
C CYS A 107 -4.02 -8.41 -5.98
N LYS A 108 -4.02 -7.10 -6.26
CA LYS A 108 -3.81 -6.56 -7.60
C LYS A 108 -2.41 -6.90 -8.13
N MET A 109 -1.40 -6.82 -7.26
CA MET A 109 -0.01 -7.13 -7.57
C MET A 109 0.15 -8.60 -7.98
N PHE A 110 -0.40 -9.54 -7.20
CA PHE A 110 -0.36 -10.95 -7.55
C PHE A 110 -1.16 -11.26 -8.82
N LEU A 111 -2.37 -10.70 -8.94
CA LEU A 111 -3.20 -10.88 -10.13
C LEU A 111 -2.51 -10.34 -11.40
N ALA A 112 -1.92 -9.14 -11.32
CA ALA A 112 -1.20 -8.55 -12.45
C ALA A 112 0.00 -9.41 -12.85
N SER A 113 0.81 -9.82 -11.87
CA SER A 113 2.00 -10.65 -12.13
C SER A 113 1.64 -11.98 -12.79
N ALA A 114 0.53 -12.61 -12.36
CA ALA A 114 0.03 -13.85 -12.97
C ALA A 114 -0.53 -13.67 -14.39
N LEU A 115 -0.99 -12.46 -14.76
CA LEU A 115 -1.54 -12.18 -16.09
C LEU A 115 -0.49 -11.71 -17.10
N THR A 116 0.59 -11.09 -16.63
CA THR A 116 1.60 -10.47 -17.49
C THR A 116 2.95 -11.18 -17.49
N ASP A 117 3.14 -12.22 -16.66
CA ASP A 117 4.43 -12.88 -16.42
C ASP A 117 5.55 -11.89 -16.06
N GLN A 118 5.19 -10.76 -15.45
CA GLN A 118 6.11 -9.70 -15.04
C GLN A 118 5.98 -9.47 -13.54
N SER A 119 7.11 -9.31 -12.87
CA SER A 119 7.11 -8.96 -11.45
C SER A 119 6.54 -7.56 -11.26
N THR A 120 5.41 -7.46 -10.56
CA THR A 120 4.82 -6.19 -10.18
C THR A 120 5.04 -5.96 -8.69
N GLY A 121 5.39 -4.75 -8.29
CA GLY A 121 5.37 -4.30 -6.91
C GLY A 121 4.61 -2.99 -6.75
N PHE A 122 4.41 -2.58 -5.51
CA PHE A 122 3.80 -1.28 -5.22
C PHE A 122 4.51 -0.52 -4.11
N ILE A 123 4.44 0.81 -4.19
CA ILE A 123 4.96 1.72 -3.18
C ILE A 123 3.78 2.30 -2.40
N SER A 124 3.77 2.05 -1.08
CA SER A 124 2.88 2.71 -0.13
C SER A 124 3.66 3.69 0.75
N SER A 125 3.13 4.91 0.88
CA SER A 125 3.68 5.98 1.72
C SER A 125 2.59 6.57 2.61
N GLY A 126 2.98 7.33 3.64
CA GLY A 126 2.02 8.00 4.53
C GLY A 126 1.16 9.08 3.86
N LEU A 127 1.66 9.68 2.77
CA LEU A 127 0.96 10.72 2.02
C LEU A 127 0.29 10.19 0.75
N GLY A 128 0.58 8.93 0.39
CA GLY A 128 0.17 8.31 -0.85
C GLY A 128 0.83 8.95 -2.07
N GLY A 129 0.15 8.81 -3.20
CA GLY A 129 0.58 9.34 -4.48
C GLY A 129 -0.58 9.83 -5.33
N LEU A 130 -0.25 10.26 -6.54
CA LEU A 130 -1.21 10.63 -7.59
C LEU A 130 -0.57 10.43 -8.95
N ASN A 131 -1.25 9.74 -9.87
CA ASN A 131 -0.76 9.49 -11.23
C ASN A 131 0.67 8.93 -11.26
N ASN A 132 0.94 7.92 -10.42
CA ASN A 132 2.26 7.32 -10.26
C ASN A 132 3.38 8.30 -9.85
N ARG A 133 3.03 9.30 -9.04
CA ARG A 133 4.00 10.20 -8.37
C ARG A 133 3.77 10.20 -6.87
N LEU A 134 4.85 10.21 -6.11
CA LEU A 134 4.81 10.27 -4.64
C LEU A 134 4.52 11.70 -4.17
N ARG A 135 3.72 11.82 -3.10
CA ARG A 135 3.52 13.09 -2.40
C ARG A 135 4.55 13.24 -1.29
N TYR A 136 5.14 14.43 -1.19
CA TYR A 136 6.14 14.77 -0.18
C TYR A 136 5.87 16.16 0.43
N TYR A 137 6.23 16.32 1.69
CA TYR A 137 6.35 17.63 2.33
C TYR A 137 7.80 17.86 2.73
N PHE A 138 8.28 19.07 2.49
CA PHE A 138 9.59 19.51 2.95
C PHE A 138 9.40 20.57 4.03
N LEU A 139 9.98 20.34 5.21
CA LEU A 139 10.13 21.37 6.22
C LEU A 139 11.55 21.94 6.11
N ILE A 140 11.65 23.22 5.78
CA ILE A 140 12.94 23.91 5.65
C ILE A 140 13.06 24.88 6.80
N LEU A 141 14.04 24.64 7.66
CA LEU A 141 14.31 25.44 8.85
C LEU A 141 15.58 26.25 8.65
N PRO A 142 15.64 27.50 9.12
CA PRO A 142 16.87 28.26 9.08
C PRO A 142 17.90 27.61 10.02
N SER A 143 19.16 27.55 9.58
CA SER A 143 20.27 26.99 10.38
C SER A 143 20.68 27.86 11.58
N SER A 144 20.07 29.03 11.72
CA SER A 144 20.29 29.98 12.82
C SER A 144 18.94 30.39 13.38
N ASP A 145 18.90 30.90 14.61
CA ASP A 145 17.69 31.48 15.23
C ASP A 145 17.16 32.76 14.55
N ARG A 146 17.59 33.03 13.32
CA ARG A 146 17.12 34.13 12.49
C ARG A 146 16.17 33.60 11.43
N PRO A 147 15.04 34.28 11.19
CA PRO A 147 14.14 33.92 10.11
C PRO A 147 14.84 34.07 8.75
N PHE A 148 14.37 33.33 7.74
CA PHE A 148 14.86 33.50 6.38
C PHE A 148 14.76 34.96 5.92
N SER A 149 15.83 35.46 5.32
CA SER A 149 15.81 36.77 4.66
C SER A 149 14.85 36.76 3.48
N THR A 150 14.44 37.95 3.02
CA THR A 150 13.59 38.10 1.84
C THR A 150 14.18 37.40 0.61
N THR A 151 15.51 37.51 0.42
CA THR A 151 16.21 36.83 -0.67
C THR A 151 16.14 35.31 -0.54
N GLN A 152 16.34 34.77 0.66
CA GLN A 152 16.25 33.32 0.90
C GLN A 152 14.84 32.79 0.66
N LYS A 153 13.81 33.50 1.16
CA LYS A 153 12.40 33.15 0.87
C LYS A 153 12.12 33.11 -0.62
N ASN A 154 12.57 34.14 -1.36
CA ASN A 154 12.39 34.21 -2.81
C ASN A 154 13.08 33.06 -3.56
N ILE A 155 14.28 32.64 -3.12
CA ILE A 155 14.99 31.49 -3.70
C ILE A 155 14.21 30.20 -3.42
N LEU A 156 13.76 29.99 -2.18
CA LEU A 156 13.01 28.80 -1.79
C LEU A 156 11.72 28.68 -2.62
N THR A 157 10.91 29.74 -2.71
CA THR A 157 9.66 29.72 -3.49
C THR A 157 9.91 29.49 -4.98
N ARG A 158 10.96 30.07 -5.58
CA ARG A 158 11.24 29.88 -7.02
C ARG A 158 11.80 28.50 -7.35
N ARG A 159 12.69 27.97 -6.52
CA ARG A 159 13.37 26.69 -6.80
C ARG A 159 12.52 25.49 -6.41
N ILE A 160 11.72 25.62 -5.36
CA ILE A 160 10.86 24.57 -4.83
C ILE A 160 9.46 24.76 -5.42
N ASN A 161 9.38 24.97 -6.73
CA ASN A 161 8.10 25.02 -7.45
C ASN A 161 7.51 23.59 -7.46
N ILE A 162 6.98 23.18 -6.30
CA ILE A 162 6.26 21.93 -6.09
C ILE A 162 4.84 22.21 -6.53
N VAL A 163 4.47 21.62 -7.66
CA VAL A 163 3.09 21.56 -8.18
C VAL A 163 2.31 20.52 -7.39
#